data_AF-A0A920UWL0-F1
#
_entry.id   AF-A0A920UWL0-F1
#
_cell.length_a   1.000
_cell.length_b   1.000
_cell.length_c   1.000
_cell.angle_alpha   90.00
_cell.angle_beta   90.00
_cell.angle_gamma   90.00
#
_symmetry.space_group_name_H-M   'P 1'
#
loop_
_entity.id
_entity.type
_entity.pdbx_description
1 polymer ?
#
loop_
_entity_poly.entity_id
_entity_poly.type
_entity_poly.pdbx_seq_one_letter_code
_entity_poly.pdbx_strand_id
1 'polypeptide(L)' 'MGRIQQCGTIQVDFFLPDRLGAQYVAEDSSRKTPVMLHRAILGSFERFIGVLIEHYAGAMPAWLAPEQG' A
#
# COMPACT_ATOMS: atom_id res chain seq x y z
N MET A 1 23.83 -5.51 8.78
CA MET A 1 22.84 -4.68 8.08
C MET A 1 22.23 -5.50 6.95
N GLY A 2 20.90 -5.54 6.82
CA GLY A 2 20.25 -6.29 5.72
C GLY A 2 19.02 -7.13 6.10
N ARG A 3 18.18 -6.68 7.04
CA ARG A 3 16.88 -7.36 7.25
C ARG A 3 15.96 -6.97 6.09
N ILE A 4 15.49 -7.95 5.33
CA ILE A 4 14.45 -7.75 4.32
C ILE A 4 13.14 -7.48 5.06
N GLN A 5 12.54 -6.32 4.81
CA GLN A 5 11.31 -5.88 5.45
C GLN A 5 10.28 -5.68 4.34
N GLN A 6 9.21 -6.48 4.37
CA GLN A 6 8.11 -6.31 3.43
C GLN A 6 7.35 -5.03 3.78
N CYS A 7 7.45 -4.02 2.92
CA CYS A 7 6.72 -2.77 3.04
C CYS A 7 5.45 -2.82 2.18
N GLY A 8 5.63 -2.89 0.86
CA GLY A 8 4.53 -2.79 -0.08
C GLY A 8 3.82 -4.12 -0.40
N THR A 9 2.58 -4.01 -0.85
CA THR A 9 1.77 -5.10 -1.40
C THR A 9 0.99 -4.62 -2.63
N ILE A 10 0.83 -5.53 -3.59
CA ILE A 10 -0.20 -5.45 -4.64
C ILE A 10 -0.90 -6.81 -4.61
N GLN A 11 -2.20 -6.82 -4.36
CA GLN A 11 -3.00 -8.04 -4.25
C GLN A 11 -4.17 -7.96 -5.21
N VAL A 12 -4.37 -9.03 -5.97
CA VAL A 12 -5.49 -9.16 -6.91
C VAL A 12 -6.63 -9.91 -6.23
N ASP A 13 -7.83 -9.33 -6.27
CA ASP A 13 -9.02 -9.86 -5.62
C ASP A 13 -10.16 -10.01 -6.64
N PHE A 14 -10.62 -11.26 -6.78
CA PHE A 14 -11.71 -11.66 -7.67
C PHE A 14 -13.03 -11.93 -6.92
N PHE A 15 -13.02 -11.94 -5.58
CA PHE A 15 -14.15 -12.42 -4.78
C PHE A 15 -14.88 -11.30 -4.04
N LEU A 16 -14.14 -10.36 -3.43
CA LEU A 16 -14.75 -9.27 -2.67
C LEU A 16 -15.63 -8.33 -3.52
N PRO A 17 -15.26 -8.00 -4.77
CA PRO A 17 -16.11 -7.16 -5.62
C PRO A 17 -17.50 -7.75 -5.82
N ASP A 18 -17.57 -9.06 -6.05
CA ASP A 18 -18.83 -9.80 -6.22
C ASP A 18 -19.66 -9.78 -4.93
N ARG A 19 -19.02 -10.07 -3.78
CA ARG A 19 -19.70 -10.06 -2.46
C ARG A 19 -20.26 -8.70 -2.07
N LEU A 20 -19.63 -7.61 -2.51
CA LEU A 20 -20.09 -6.25 -2.26
C LEU A 20 -21.08 -5.75 -3.34
N GLY A 21 -21.37 -6.56 -4.36
CA GLY A 21 -22.27 -6.20 -5.46
C GLY A 21 -21.68 -5.15 -6.42
N ALA A 22 -20.36 -5.02 -6.48
CA ALA A 22 -19.71 -4.10 -7.40
C ALA A 22 -19.88 -4.58 -8.86
N GLN A 23 -20.38 -3.71 -9.73
CA GLN A 23 -20.62 -4.02 -11.15
C GLN A 23 -20.32 -2.82 -12.04
N TYR A 24 -19.94 -3.09 -13.28
CA TYR A 24 -19.85 -2.10 -14.35
C TYR A 24 -20.56 -2.61 -15.61
N VAL A 25 -20.89 -1.70 -16.54
CA VAL A 25 -21.44 -2.04 -17.85
C VAL A 25 -20.30 -2.12 -18.85
N ALA A 26 -20.15 -3.26 -19.51
CA ALA A 26 -19.12 -3.49 -20.53
C ALA A 26 -19.58 -2.98 -21.91
N GLU A 27 -18.67 -2.99 -22.89
CA GLU A 27 -18.93 -2.54 -24.27
C GLU A 27 -20.10 -3.30 -24.94
N ASP A 28 -20.29 -4.55 -24.56
CA ASP A 28 -21.41 -5.41 -25.00
C ASP A 28 -22.74 -5.12 -24.26
N SER A 29 -22.80 -4.05 -23.47
CA SER A 29 -23.92 -3.68 -22.58
C SER A 29 -24.24 -4.70 -21.46
N SER A 30 -23.42 -5.74 -21.28
CA SER A 30 -23.59 -6.69 -20.18
C SER A 30 -23.04 -6.12 -18.86
N ARG A 31 -23.59 -6.59 -17.73
CA ARG A 31 -23.08 -6.27 -16.39
C ARG A 31 -21.96 -7.25 -16.04
N LYS A 32 -20.79 -6.73 -15.67
CA LYS A 32 -19.63 -7.53 -15.25
C LYS A 32 -19.13 -7.08 -13.88
N THR A 33 -18.62 -8.03 -13.10
CA THR A 33 -17.96 -7.76 -11.82
C THR A 33 -16.52 -7.32 -12.09
N PRO A 34 -16.04 -6.19 -11.53
CA PRO A 34 -14.67 -5.74 -11.72
C PRO A 34 -13.68 -6.60 -10.91
N VAL A 35 -12.42 -6.64 -11.36
CA VAL A 35 -11.30 -7.14 -10.54
C VAL A 35 -10.82 -6.01 -9.63
N MET A 36 -10.61 -6.30 -8.36
CA MET A 36 -10.13 -5.31 -7.38
C MET A 36 -8.64 -5.50 -7.09
N LEU A 37 -7.91 -4.40 -7.05
CA LEU A 37 -6.49 -4.37 -6.70
C LEU A 37 -6.31 -3.67 -5.35
N HIS A 38 -5.92 -4.42 -4.33
CA HIS A 38 -5.52 -3.86 -3.04
C HIS A 38 -4.05 -3.49 -3.10
N ARG A 39 -3.72 -2.23 -2.79
CA ARG A 39 -2.34 -1.74 -2.80
C ARG A 39 -1.97 -1.01 -1.52
N ALA A 40 -0.77 -1.26 -1.03
CA ALA A 40 -0.11 -0.43 -0.04
C ALA A 40 1.35 -0.30 -0.46
N ILE A 41 1.90 0.91 -0.57
CA ILE A 41 3.28 1.10 -1.04
C ILE A 41 4.26 1.05 0.14
N LEU A 42 3.91 1.72 1.23
CA LEU A 42 4.74 1.80 2.45
C LEU A 42 4.37 0.72 3.48
N GLY A 43 3.24 0.04 3.29
CA GLY A 43 2.64 -0.78 4.34
C GLY A 43 1.97 0.09 5.40
N SER A 44 2.17 -0.23 6.67
CA SER A 44 1.71 0.64 7.78
C SER A 44 2.74 1.75 8.03
N PHE A 45 2.24 2.93 8.41
CA PHE A 45 3.08 4.08 8.70
C PHE A 45 4.01 3.83 9.90
N GLU A 46 3.51 3.19 10.94
CA GLU A 46 4.26 2.88 12.16
C GLU A 46 5.46 1.98 11.84
N ARG A 47 5.24 0.95 11.01
CA ARG A 47 6.33 0.07 10.56
C ARG A 47 7.30 0.85 9.68
N PHE A 48 6.80 1.63 8.72
CA PHE A 48 7.63 2.39 7.81
C PHE A 48 8.52 3.40 8.54
N ILE A 49 7.97 4.16 9.49
CA ILE A 49 8.73 5.08 10.34
C ILE A 49 9.80 4.33 11.15
N GLY A 50 9.46 3.16 11.71
CA GLY A 50 10.45 2.29 12.38
C GLY A 50 11.60 1.90 11.45
N VAL A 51 11.31 1.51 10.20
CA VAL A 51 12.33 1.23 9.18
C VAL A 51 13.20 2.46 8.91
N LEU A 52 12.60 3.66 8.78
CA LEU A 52 13.36 4.89 8.54
C LEU A 52 14.29 5.23 9.72
N ILE A 53 13.83 5.06 10.96
CA ILE A 53 14.66 5.29 12.16
C ILE A 53 15.84 4.33 12.18
N GLU A 54 15.61 3.04 11.92
CA GLU A 54 16.68 2.03 11.82
C GLU A 54 17.65 2.35 10.66
N HIS A 55 17.13 2.77 9.52
CA HIS A 55 17.91 3.06 8.31
C HIS A 55 18.82 4.28 8.47
N TYR A 56 18.32 5.36 9.05
CA TYR A 56 19.07 6.59 9.27
C TYR A 56 19.80 6.63 10.61
N ALA A 57 19.69 5.59 11.44
CA ALA A 57 20.20 5.56 12.81
C ALA A 57 19.79 6.81 13.63
N GLY A 58 18.58 7.32 13.38
CA GLY A 58 18.04 8.55 13.98
C GLY A 58 18.42 9.87 13.30
N ALA A 59 19.40 9.90 12.39
CA ALA A 59 19.80 11.11 11.67
C ALA A 59 18.94 11.34 10.41
N MET A 60 17.67 11.73 10.63
CA MET A 60 16.69 11.92 9.56
C MET A 60 17.09 13.03 8.56
N PRO A 61 16.72 12.90 7.27
CA PRO A 61 16.84 13.99 6.30
C PRO A 61 16.11 15.26 6.75
N ALA A 62 16.58 16.44 6.34
CA ALA A 62 16.02 17.74 6.76
C ALA A 62 14.50 17.91 6.50
N TRP A 63 13.95 17.24 5.49
CA TRP A 63 12.52 17.27 5.16
C TRP A 63 11.66 16.34 6.04
N LEU A 64 12.29 15.43 6.79
CA LEU A 64 11.64 14.42 7.63
C LEU A 64 12.01 14.56 9.11
N ALA A 65 13.05 15.34 9.43
CA ALA A 65 13.48 15.57 10.79
C ALA A 65 12.34 16.21 11.62
N PRO A 66 12.05 15.71 12.83
CA PRO A 66 10.96 16.23 13.66
C PRO A 66 11.22 17.67 14.12
N GLU A 67 12.49 18.02 14.33
CA GLU A 67 12.97 19.38 14.53
C GLU A 67 13.89 19.73 13.38
N GLN A 68 13.57 20.82 12.68
CA GLN A 68 14.40 21.35 11.60
C GLN A 68 15.44 22.27 12.24
N GLY A 69 16.72 21.96 12.01
CA GLY A 69 17.85 22.74 12.52
C GLY A 69 17.97 24.13 11.89
#